data_AF-A0A922W6E3-F1
#
_entry.id   AF-A0A922W6E3-F1
#
_cell.length_a   1.000
_cell.length_b   1.000
_cell.length_c   1.000
_cell.angle_alpha   90.00
_cell.angle_beta   90.00
_cell.angle_gamma   90.00
#
_symmetry.space_group_name_H-M   'P 1'
#
loop_
_entity.id
_entity.type
_entity.pdbx_description
1 polymer ?
#
loop_
_entity_poly.entity_id
_entity_poly.type
_entity_poly.pdbx_seq_one_letter_code
_entity_poly.pdbx_strand_id
1 'polypeptide(L)'
;MCAVAPISSTSSSASIQTVWGELDGKSSGEHQGLAKRGSLGHLAAGRRLTGEWIMRILLTLAAGTILMGLGSCATMSQEQCLMGDWVGQGRADGVAGYGAGRLSDHAEACARHGVTPDANAYYRGHEQGVRQYCVPGRAFRVAVSGGGYANGFCPADLEQDFLYAYADGRLIWDAMQRADTLRARADESRARAAEYEQDIRDAEYRLANEEDLTQEQRRTIRDRINRLRRDRDTANDQANALSYDITDADREVSRLRSRFTPVYGNW
;
A
#
# COMPACT_ATOMS: atom_id res chain seq x y z
N MET A 1 -2.66 7.00 20.15
CA MET A 1 -2.73 7.19 18.69
C MET A 1 -2.38 8.65 18.44
N CYS A 2 -1.16 8.95 17.98
CA CYS A 2 -0.74 10.32 17.69
C CYS A 2 -1.45 10.77 16.42
N ALA A 3 -2.19 11.87 16.54
CA ALA A 3 -3.01 12.42 15.48
C ALA A 3 -2.10 12.94 14.34
N VAL A 4 -2.06 12.21 13.24
CA VAL A 4 -1.84 12.83 11.93
C VAL A 4 -3.19 13.43 11.57
N ALA A 5 -3.29 14.75 11.53
CA ALA A 5 -4.47 15.42 10.99
C ALA A 5 -4.52 15.16 9.46
N PRO A 6 -5.55 14.51 8.92
CA PRO A 6 -5.77 14.49 7.49
C PRO A 6 -6.47 15.79 7.09
N ILE A 7 -5.90 16.48 6.12
CA ILE A 7 -6.58 17.55 5.39
C ILE A 7 -7.77 16.90 4.67
N SER A 8 -8.98 17.25 5.10
CA SER A 8 -10.23 16.74 4.54
C SER A 8 -10.54 17.42 3.22
N SER A 9 -10.51 16.65 2.13
CA SER A 9 -11.22 16.99 0.90
C SER A 9 -12.60 16.34 0.95
N THR A 10 -13.64 17.18 0.97
CA THR A 10 -15.04 16.77 0.90
C THR A 10 -15.40 16.37 -0.53
N SER A 11 -15.81 15.12 -0.74
CA SER A 11 -16.67 14.74 -1.87
C SER A 11 -17.76 13.79 -1.39
N SER A 12 -19.00 14.26 -1.47
CA SER A 12 -20.21 13.49 -1.19
C SER A 12 -20.49 12.47 -2.28
N SER A 13 -20.87 11.25 -1.89
CA SER A 13 -21.73 10.39 -2.70
C SER A 13 -22.45 9.38 -1.82
N ALA A 14 -23.71 9.17 -2.17
CA ALA A 14 -24.79 8.67 -1.34
C ALA A 14 -24.79 7.16 -1.09
N SER A 15 -25.52 6.80 -0.03
CA SER A 15 -25.85 5.47 0.46
C SER A 15 -26.63 4.61 -0.53
N ILE A 16 -26.32 3.30 -0.58
CA ILE A 16 -27.28 2.25 -0.92
C ILE A 16 -27.08 1.08 0.05
N GLN A 17 -28.09 0.87 0.91
CA GLN A 17 -28.29 -0.35 1.69
C GLN A 17 -28.85 -1.43 0.77
N THR A 18 -28.37 -2.67 0.91
CA THR A 18 -29.15 -3.84 0.48
C THR A 18 -29.07 -4.95 1.51
N VAL A 19 -30.28 -5.32 1.90
CA VAL A 19 -30.74 -6.41 2.77
C VAL A 19 -30.35 -7.76 2.18
N TRP A 20 -29.88 -8.70 3.02
CA TRP A 20 -29.99 -10.13 2.75
C TRP A 20 -30.50 -10.84 4.00
N GLY A 21 -31.67 -11.47 3.85
CA GLY A 21 -32.40 -12.17 4.89
C GLY A 21 -32.09 -13.66 4.95
N GLU A 22 -32.36 -14.20 6.14
CA GLU A 22 -32.58 -15.58 6.55
C GLU A 22 -33.20 -16.50 5.48
N LEU A 23 -32.67 -17.73 5.34
CA LEU A 23 -33.49 -18.93 5.12
C LEU A 23 -32.81 -20.16 5.76
N ASP A 24 -33.48 -20.70 6.78
CA ASP A 24 -33.32 -22.05 7.33
C ASP A 24 -33.79 -23.12 6.33
N GLY A 25 -33.20 -24.33 6.38
CA GLY A 25 -33.70 -25.47 5.60
C GLY A 25 -32.94 -26.80 5.74
N LYS A 26 -33.53 -27.71 6.52
CA LYS A 26 -33.08 -29.03 7.01
C LYS A 26 -33.38 -30.20 6.05
N SER A 27 -32.48 -31.19 5.91
CA SER A 27 -32.73 -32.68 5.87
C SER A 27 -31.45 -33.44 5.46
N SER A 28 -30.83 -34.29 6.29
CA SER A 28 -31.09 -35.72 6.55
C SER A 28 -31.08 -36.63 5.31
N GLY A 29 -30.19 -37.63 5.30
CA GLY A 29 -30.15 -38.70 4.29
C GLY A 29 -28.88 -39.55 4.38
N GLU A 30 -28.98 -40.64 5.14
CA GLU A 30 -27.97 -41.67 5.44
C GLU A 30 -27.88 -42.71 4.32
N HIS A 31 -26.68 -43.13 3.88
CA HIS A 31 -26.49 -44.46 3.27
C HIS A 31 -25.06 -45.01 3.47
N GLN A 32 -25.03 -46.22 4.03
CA GLN A 32 -23.89 -47.09 4.30
C GLN A 32 -23.39 -47.78 3.01
N GLY A 33 -22.11 -48.17 2.94
CA GLY A 33 -21.63 -49.01 1.83
C GLY A 33 -20.14 -49.33 1.76
N LEU A 34 -19.74 -50.34 2.53
CA LEU A 34 -18.58 -51.26 2.42
C LEU A 34 -17.41 -51.03 1.42
N ALA A 35 -16.23 -50.90 2.02
CA ALA A 35 -14.97 -51.65 1.82
C ALA A 35 -14.73 -52.46 0.52
N LYS A 36 -13.59 -52.17 -0.15
CA LYS A 36 -12.69 -53.19 -0.71
C LYS A 36 -11.22 -52.79 -0.54
N ARG A 37 -10.43 -53.74 -0.02
CA ARG A 37 -8.98 -53.70 0.19
C ARG A 37 -8.23 -53.78 -1.15
N GLY A 38 -7.15 -53.02 -1.27
CA GLY A 38 -6.08 -53.21 -2.26
C GLY A 38 -4.77 -52.73 -1.65
N SER A 39 -3.88 -53.69 -1.35
CA SER A 39 -2.55 -53.48 -0.76
C SER A 39 -1.51 -53.25 -1.85
N LEU A 40 -0.55 -52.34 -1.61
CA LEU A 40 0.91 -52.53 -1.69
C LEU A 40 1.63 -51.22 -2.08
N GLY A 41 2.68 -50.87 -1.33
CA GLY A 41 3.67 -49.87 -1.75
C GLY A 41 4.34 -49.14 -0.60
N HIS A 42 5.49 -49.64 -0.14
CA HIS A 42 6.39 -49.03 0.84
C HIS A 42 6.86 -47.62 0.44
N LEU A 43 7.02 -46.72 1.42
CA LEU A 43 8.26 -45.98 1.79
C LEU A 43 7.95 -44.69 2.58
N ALA A 44 8.94 -44.27 3.36
CA ALA A 44 9.06 -43.01 4.13
C ALA A 44 8.39 -42.96 5.52
N ALA A 45 9.18 -43.31 6.54
CA ALA A 45 8.96 -42.96 7.93
C ALA A 45 9.20 -41.45 8.15
N GLY A 46 8.17 -40.62 7.91
CA GLY A 46 8.10 -39.26 8.42
C GLY A 46 7.54 -39.28 9.84
N ARG A 47 8.30 -38.79 10.84
CA ARG A 47 7.80 -38.56 12.20
C ARG A 47 6.61 -37.60 12.12
N ARG A 48 5.39 -38.11 12.34
CA ARG A 48 4.17 -37.32 12.45
C ARG A 48 4.19 -36.62 13.81
N LEU A 49 4.33 -35.30 13.82
CA LEU A 49 4.09 -34.51 15.02
C LEU A 49 2.59 -34.59 15.33
N THR A 50 2.23 -35.18 16.47
CA THR A 50 0.84 -35.34 16.90
C THR A 50 0.27 -33.97 17.33
N GLY A 51 -1.03 -33.74 17.10
CA GLY A 51 -1.68 -32.44 17.25
C GLY A 51 -1.55 -31.77 18.63
N GLU A 52 -1.27 -32.54 19.68
CA GLU A 52 -1.01 -32.02 21.03
C GLU A 52 0.29 -31.20 21.12
N TRP A 53 1.30 -31.52 20.31
CA TRP A 53 2.56 -30.78 20.26
C TRP A 53 2.42 -29.46 19.50
N ILE A 54 1.61 -29.45 18.44
CA ILE A 54 1.30 -28.25 17.67
C ILE A 54 0.52 -27.27 18.54
N MET A 55 -0.46 -27.74 19.32
CA MET A 55 -1.26 -26.88 20.20
C MET A 55 -0.46 -26.29 21.35
N ARG A 56 0.51 -27.04 21.92
CA ARG A 56 1.41 -26.55 22.98
C ARG A 56 2.44 -25.53 22.48
N ILE A 57 2.98 -25.71 21.27
CA ILE A 57 3.89 -24.75 20.63
C ILE A 57 3.12 -23.47 20.24
N LEU A 58 1.88 -23.59 19.77
CA LEU A 58 1.03 -22.43 19.49
C LEU A 58 0.62 -21.67 20.76
N LEU A 59 0.35 -22.36 21.87
CA LEU A 59 0.05 -21.74 23.17
C LEU A 59 1.26 -21.03 23.80
N THR A 60 2.47 -21.56 23.66
CA THR A 60 3.69 -20.90 24.17
C THR A 60 4.13 -19.73 23.28
N LEU A 61 3.90 -19.80 21.96
CA LEU A 61 4.13 -18.67 21.05
C LEU A 61 3.10 -17.54 21.25
N ALA A 62 1.84 -17.87 21.56
CA ALA A 62 0.79 -16.89 21.85
C ALA A 62 0.98 -16.16 23.20
N ALA A 63 1.60 -16.82 24.19
CA ALA A 63 1.90 -16.19 25.49
C ALA A 63 3.16 -15.30 25.46
N GLY A 64 4.06 -15.50 24.49
CA GLY A 64 5.32 -14.75 24.36
C GLY A 64 5.23 -13.44 23.56
N THR A 65 4.12 -13.17 22.86
CA THR A 65 4.02 -12.04 21.91
C THR A 65 3.31 -10.79 22.47
N ILE A 66 2.76 -10.83 23.68
CA ILE A 66 1.93 -9.73 24.24
C ILE A 66 2.73 -8.66 25.01
N LEU A 67 4.06 -8.79 25.12
CA LEU A 67 4.92 -7.80 25.78
C LEU A 67 5.84 -7.02 24.82
N MET A 68 5.38 -6.77 23.59
CA MET A 68 5.96 -5.68 22.78
C MET A 68 5.19 -4.41 23.11
N GLY A 69 5.76 -3.66 24.04
CA GLY A 69 5.20 -2.45 24.61
C GLY A 69 4.68 -1.48 23.56
N LEU A 70 3.56 -0.84 23.90
CA LEU A 70 3.06 0.36 23.25
C LEU A 70 4.13 1.45 23.39
N GLY A 71 5.08 1.49 22.46
CA GLY A 71 6.05 2.57 22.36
C GLY A 71 5.30 3.87 22.20
N SER A 72 5.26 4.68 23.26
CA SER A 72 4.88 6.08 23.15
C SER A 72 5.74 6.70 22.05
N CYS A 73 5.14 7.56 21.22
CA CYS A 73 5.83 8.39 20.23
C CYS A 73 6.71 9.43 20.95
N ALA A 74 7.66 8.97 21.77
CA ALA A 74 8.63 9.81 22.44
C ALA A 74 9.63 10.25 21.37
N THR A 75 9.69 11.55 21.14
CA THR A 75 10.58 12.15 20.16
C THR A 75 12.04 12.19 20.63
N MET A 76 12.29 11.96 21.92
CA MET A 76 13.61 11.85 22.56
C MET A 76 13.64 10.78 23.66
N SER A 77 14.81 10.17 23.85
CA SER A 77 15.11 9.28 24.97
C SER A 77 15.51 10.05 26.23
N GLN A 78 15.42 9.40 27.40
CA GLN A 78 15.89 9.98 28.66
C GLN A 78 17.37 10.42 28.58
N GLU A 79 18.22 9.63 27.95
CA GLU A 79 19.64 9.96 27.77
C GLU A 79 19.83 11.22 26.94
N GLN A 80 19.08 11.36 25.83
CA GLN A 80 19.12 12.56 24.99
C GLN A 80 18.63 13.80 25.76
N CYS A 81 17.59 13.65 26.58
CA CYS A 81 17.12 14.73 27.45
C CYS A 81 18.20 15.15 28.45
N LEU A 82 18.85 14.20 29.12
CA LEU A 82 19.89 14.48 30.12
C LEU A 82 21.18 15.03 29.53
N MET A 83 21.50 14.67 28.28
CA MET A 83 22.64 15.21 27.55
C MET A 83 22.50 16.72 27.26
N GLY A 84 21.28 17.18 26.98
CA GLY A 84 20.96 18.61 26.88
C GLY A 84 21.56 19.35 25.68
N ASP A 85 22.00 18.66 24.63
CA ASP A 85 22.48 19.29 23.39
C ASP A 85 21.32 19.78 22.51
N TRP A 86 20.66 20.85 22.96
CA TRP A 86 19.50 21.40 22.26
C TRP A 86 19.86 22.03 20.91
N VAL A 87 21.07 22.57 20.74
CA VAL A 87 21.54 23.06 19.43
C VAL A 87 21.67 21.93 18.43
N GLY A 88 22.33 20.83 18.83
CA GLY A 88 22.48 19.64 18.00
C GLY A 88 21.13 19.02 17.64
N GLN A 89 20.23 18.90 18.62
CA GLN A 89 18.89 18.36 18.41
C GLN A 89 18.07 19.23 17.43
N GLY A 90 18.08 20.55 17.61
CA GLY A 90 17.41 21.48 16.70
C GLY A 90 17.97 21.35 15.27
N ARG A 91 19.30 21.30 15.14
CA ARG A 91 19.95 21.13 13.83
C ARG A 91 19.53 19.81 13.18
N ALA A 92 19.51 18.72 13.92
CA ALA A 92 19.08 17.41 13.42
C ALA A 92 17.63 17.46 12.93
N ASP A 93 16.73 18.09 13.67
CA ASP A 93 15.32 18.24 13.28
C ASP A 93 15.15 19.11 12.03
N GLY A 94 15.88 20.23 11.95
CA GLY A 94 15.89 21.10 10.77
C GLY A 94 16.41 20.36 9.54
N VAL A 95 17.52 19.62 9.68
CA VAL A 95 18.04 18.74 8.62
C VAL A 95 17.05 17.63 8.30
N ALA A 96 16.25 17.13 9.23
CA ALA A 96 15.23 16.12 8.93
C ALA A 96 14.02 16.71 8.18
N GLY A 97 13.81 18.02 8.23
CA GLY A 97 12.66 18.69 7.63
C GLY A 97 11.48 18.84 8.58
N TYR A 98 11.72 18.70 9.89
CA TYR A 98 10.68 18.93 10.88
C TYR A 98 10.51 20.43 11.14
N GLY A 99 9.28 20.87 11.38
CA GLY A 99 9.00 22.26 11.75
C GLY A 99 9.51 22.58 13.15
N ALA A 100 9.80 23.86 13.41
CA ALA A 100 10.29 24.34 14.71
C ALA A 100 9.36 23.99 15.90
N GLY A 101 8.07 23.78 15.62
CA GLY A 101 7.08 23.34 16.60
C GLY A 101 7.43 22.00 17.28
N ARG A 102 8.26 21.14 16.66
CA ARG A 102 8.65 19.83 17.22
C ARG A 102 9.36 19.93 18.59
N LEU A 103 9.85 21.11 18.95
CA LEU A 103 10.33 21.37 20.31
C LEU A 103 9.28 21.07 21.40
N SER A 104 7.98 21.27 21.13
CA SER A 104 6.93 20.96 22.11
C SER A 104 6.89 19.46 22.42
N ASP A 105 7.06 18.62 21.40
CA ASP A 105 7.04 17.17 21.54
C ASP A 105 8.25 16.70 22.37
N HIS A 106 9.42 17.31 22.11
CA HIS A 106 10.63 17.09 22.90
C HIS A 106 10.47 17.56 24.35
N ALA A 107 9.86 18.71 24.57
CA ALA A 107 9.58 19.23 25.91
C ALA A 107 8.68 18.28 26.71
N GLU A 108 7.62 17.77 26.08
CA GLU A 108 6.73 16.78 26.70
C GLU A 108 7.48 15.48 27.04
N ALA A 109 8.33 15.01 26.13
CA ALA A 109 9.12 13.80 26.35
C ALA A 109 10.10 13.95 27.52
N CYS A 110 10.78 15.09 27.60
CA CYS A 110 11.82 15.37 28.60
C CYS A 110 11.28 15.83 29.96
N ALA A 111 10.07 16.38 30.02
CA ALA A 111 9.41 16.78 31.26
C ALA A 111 9.23 15.60 32.24
N ARG A 112 9.00 14.38 31.72
CA ARG A 112 8.92 13.14 32.54
C ARG A 112 10.22 12.83 33.29
N HIS A 113 11.33 13.39 32.83
CA HIS A 113 12.66 13.23 33.40
C HIS A 113 13.16 14.49 34.10
N GLY A 114 12.27 15.48 34.32
CA GLY A 114 12.61 16.75 34.98
C GLY A 114 13.49 17.69 34.14
N VAL A 115 13.58 17.47 32.83
CA VAL A 115 14.39 18.31 31.92
C VAL A 115 13.48 19.27 31.15
N THR A 116 13.85 20.55 31.13
CA THR A 116 13.21 21.59 30.29
C THR A 116 14.14 21.97 29.14
N PRO A 117 13.67 22.00 27.88
CA PRO A 117 14.52 22.39 26.76
C PRO A 117 14.99 23.84 26.78
N ASP A 118 16.21 24.10 26.31
CA ASP A 118 16.65 25.44 25.93
C ASP A 118 16.11 25.77 24.53
N ALA A 119 15.00 26.50 24.49
CA ALA A 119 14.32 26.86 23.25
C ALA A 119 15.20 27.72 22.32
N ASN A 120 15.97 28.65 22.86
CA ASN A 120 16.84 29.52 22.06
C ASN A 120 17.98 28.72 21.42
N ALA A 121 18.58 27.80 22.17
CA ALA A 121 19.57 26.87 21.64
C ALA A 121 18.98 25.99 20.53
N TYR A 122 17.80 25.42 20.76
CA TYR A 122 17.10 24.61 19.78
C TYR A 122 16.79 25.37 18.49
N TYR A 123 16.16 26.54 18.58
CA TYR A 123 15.77 27.30 17.38
C TYR A 123 16.98 27.75 16.55
N ARG A 124 18.08 28.18 17.19
CA ARG A 124 19.32 28.47 16.45
C ARG A 124 19.87 27.25 15.72
N GLY A 125 19.85 26.08 16.38
CA GLY A 125 20.22 24.83 15.75
C GLY A 125 19.30 24.50 14.58
N HIS A 126 18.00 24.64 14.79
CA HIS A 126 16.95 24.36 13.81
C HIS A 126 17.11 25.20 12.55
N GLU A 127 17.29 26.51 12.67
CA GLU A 127 17.55 27.39 11.52
C GLU A 127 18.79 26.96 10.72
N GLN A 128 19.87 26.55 11.39
CA GLN A 128 21.07 26.01 10.73
C GLN A 128 20.76 24.71 9.97
N GLY A 129 19.93 23.85 10.55
CA GLY A 129 19.52 22.60 9.93
C GLY A 129 18.58 22.80 8.74
N VAL A 130 17.62 23.72 8.86
CA VAL A 130 16.68 24.08 7.78
C VAL A 130 17.45 24.59 6.56
N ARG A 131 18.48 25.41 6.74
CA ARG A 131 19.32 25.86 5.62
C ARG A 131 20.00 24.70 4.88
N GLN A 132 20.37 23.62 5.58
CA GLN A 132 20.91 22.41 4.96
C GLN A 132 19.83 21.54 4.31
N TYR A 133 18.60 21.59 4.81
CA TYR A 133 17.45 20.96 4.17
C TYR A 133 17.10 21.65 2.85
N CYS A 134 17.09 22.98 2.86
CA CYS A 134 16.62 23.84 1.79
C CYS A 134 17.63 23.97 0.66
N VAL A 135 17.93 22.84 0.02
CA VAL A 135 18.80 22.75 -1.15
C VAL A 135 18.06 22.12 -2.34
N PRO A 136 18.32 22.59 -3.59
CA PRO A 136 17.59 22.13 -4.78
C PRO A 136 17.56 20.61 -4.95
N GLY A 137 18.70 19.94 -4.79
CA GLY A 137 18.79 18.48 -4.95
C GLY A 137 17.99 17.68 -3.92
N ARG A 138 17.65 18.28 -2.77
CA ARG A 138 16.70 17.65 -1.84
C ARG A 138 15.26 17.91 -2.26
N ALA A 139 14.92 19.14 -2.63
CA ALA A 139 13.59 19.51 -3.12
C ALA A 139 13.11 18.58 -4.24
N PHE A 140 14.00 18.37 -5.22
CA PHE A 140 13.77 17.45 -6.33
C PHE A 140 13.47 16.03 -5.85
N ARG A 141 14.31 15.47 -4.96
CA ARG A 141 14.10 14.10 -4.42
C ARG A 141 12.83 13.97 -3.59
N VAL A 142 12.46 15.00 -2.84
CA VAL A 142 11.18 15.02 -2.11
C VAL A 142 10.02 14.99 -3.11
N ALA A 143 10.06 15.81 -4.15
CA ALA A 143 9.01 15.86 -5.16
C ALA A 143 8.88 14.56 -5.96
N VAL A 144 10.00 13.99 -6.43
CA VAL A 144 10.03 12.74 -7.20
C VAL A 144 9.55 11.54 -6.39
N SER A 145 9.67 11.56 -5.07
CA SER A 145 9.13 10.50 -4.20
C SER A 145 7.67 10.72 -3.80
N GLY A 146 7.02 11.77 -4.33
CA GLY A 146 5.63 12.12 -4.01
C GLY A 146 5.46 12.91 -2.71
N GLY A 147 6.56 13.35 -2.10
CA GLY A 147 6.55 14.17 -0.88
C GLY A 147 6.01 15.57 -1.13
N GLY A 148 5.28 16.09 -0.14
CA GLY A 148 4.77 17.46 -0.13
C GLY A 148 5.82 18.48 0.30
N TYR A 149 5.58 19.74 -0.06
CA TYR A 149 6.30 20.90 0.49
C TYR A 149 5.30 21.93 1.01
N ALA A 150 5.56 22.46 2.21
CA ALA A 150 4.78 23.54 2.79
C ALA A 150 5.51 24.87 2.55
N ASN A 151 4.86 25.80 1.86
CA ASN A 151 5.39 27.14 1.62
C ASN A 151 5.74 27.83 2.94
N GLY A 152 6.86 28.55 2.95
CA GLY A 152 7.41 29.25 4.10
C GLY A 152 8.24 28.37 5.04
N PHE A 153 8.47 27.08 4.73
CA PHE A 153 9.41 26.26 5.50
C PHE A 153 10.87 26.67 5.26
N CYS A 154 11.21 27.02 4.01
CA CYS A 154 12.55 27.45 3.68
C CYS A 154 12.72 28.96 3.90
N PRO A 155 13.91 29.42 4.31
CA PRO A 155 14.25 30.84 4.32
C PRO A 155 14.04 31.45 2.94
N ALA A 156 13.56 32.71 2.89
CA ALA A 156 13.21 33.38 1.64
C ALA A 156 14.37 33.44 0.63
N ASP A 157 15.62 33.49 1.09
CA ASP A 157 16.82 33.48 0.25
C ASP A 157 17.10 32.12 -0.44
N LEU A 158 16.50 31.04 0.05
CA LEU A 158 16.70 29.67 -0.47
C LEU A 158 15.43 29.08 -1.10
N GLU A 159 14.25 29.61 -0.72
CA GLU A 159 12.97 29.01 -1.06
C GLU A 159 12.68 29.00 -2.57
N GLN A 160 13.08 30.06 -3.30
CA GLN A 160 12.80 30.13 -4.73
C GLN A 160 13.51 29.00 -5.51
N ASP A 161 14.81 28.78 -5.28
CA ASP A 161 15.56 27.71 -5.94
C ASP A 161 15.09 26.33 -5.49
N PHE A 162 14.67 26.20 -4.21
CA PHE A 162 14.03 24.99 -3.71
C PHE A 162 12.74 24.68 -4.48
N LEU A 163 11.88 25.68 -4.67
CA LEU A 163 10.60 25.52 -5.38
C LEU A 163 10.78 25.17 -6.86
N TYR A 164 11.78 25.72 -7.55
CA TYR A 164 12.07 25.33 -8.93
C TYR A 164 12.47 23.87 -9.04
N ALA A 165 13.37 23.39 -8.18
CA ALA A 165 13.77 21.99 -8.19
C ALA A 165 12.66 21.05 -7.70
N TYR A 166 11.82 21.50 -6.77
CA TYR A 166 10.61 20.78 -6.39
C TYR A 166 9.66 20.63 -7.59
N ALA A 167 9.42 21.71 -8.34
CA ALA A 167 8.57 21.68 -9.54
C ALA A 167 9.12 20.73 -10.62
N ASP A 168 10.44 20.73 -10.84
CA ASP A 168 11.09 19.77 -11.75
C ASP A 168 10.81 18.33 -11.35
N GLY A 169 10.97 18.00 -10.06
CA GLY A 169 10.69 16.65 -9.55
C GLY A 169 9.21 16.28 -9.63
N ARG A 170 8.30 17.26 -9.47
CA ARG A 170 6.86 17.05 -9.60
C ARG A 170 6.44 16.64 -11.01
N LEU A 171 7.07 17.19 -12.04
CA LEU A 171 6.81 16.78 -13.44
C LEU A 171 7.01 15.28 -13.62
N ILE A 172 8.05 14.72 -12.99
CA ILE A 172 8.38 13.30 -13.07
C ILE A 172 7.36 12.47 -12.30
N TRP A 173 7.07 12.86 -11.06
CA TRP A 173 6.08 12.18 -10.24
C TRP A 173 4.73 12.11 -10.96
N ASP A 174 4.27 13.23 -11.52
CA ASP A 174 2.99 13.30 -12.23
C ASP A 174 2.98 12.42 -13.50
N ALA A 175 4.10 12.31 -14.20
CA ALA A 175 4.25 11.38 -15.33
C ALA A 175 4.23 9.91 -14.87
N MET A 176 4.93 9.57 -13.79
CA MET A 176 4.93 8.23 -13.20
C MET A 176 3.53 7.81 -12.74
N GLN A 177 2.83 8.70 -12.02
CA GLN A 177 1.46 8.43 -11.56
C GLN A 177 0.48 8.20 -12.72
N ARG A 178 0.63 8.92 -13.84
CA ARG A 178 -0.15 8.66 -15.05
C ARG A 178 0.13 7.28 -15.64
N ALA A 179 1.40 6.91 -15.79
CA ALA A 179 1.79 5.59 -16.28
C ALA A 179 1.23 4.46 -15.40
N ASP A 180 1.37 4.60 -14.08
CA ASP A 180 0.90 3.60 -13.11
C ASP A 180 -0.63 3.49 -13.11
N THR A 181 -1.35 4.61 -13.23
CA THR A 181 -2.81 4.61 -13.37
C THR A 181 -3.26 3.86 -14.62
N LEU A 182 -2.61 4.10 -15.76
CA LEU A 182 -2.95 3.42 -17.02
C LEU A 182 -2.69 1.92 -16.94
N ARG A 183 -1.56 1.52 -16.34
CA ARG A 183 -1.24 0.11 -16.10
C ARG A 183 -2.25 -0.57 -15.20
N ALA A 184 -2.60 0.07 -14.07
CA ALA A 184 -3.60 -0.47 -13.14
C ALA A 184 -4.95 -0.70 -13.84
N ARG A 185 -5.39 0.22 -14.70
CA ARG A 185 -6.62 0.07 -15.49
C ARG A 185 -6.53 -1.07 -16.51
N ALA A 186 -5.38 -1.23 -17.17
CA ALA A 186 -5.16 -2.33 -18.10
C ALA A 186 -5.15 -3.68 -17.39
N ASP A 187 -4.49 -3.76 -16.23
CA ASP A 187 -4.43 -4.98 -15.42
C ASP A 187 -5.79 -5.36 -14.84
N GLU A 188 -6.57 -4.39 -14.39
CA GLU A 188 -7.96 -4.61 -13.96
C GLU A 188 -8.80 -5.20 -15.11
N SER A 189 -8.64 -4.69 -16.33
CA SER A 189 -9.36 -5.20 -17.50
C SER A 189 -8.91 -6.62 -17.88
N ARG A 190 -7.62 -6.92 -17.78
CA ARG A 190 -7.09 -8.29 -17.98
C ARG A 190 -7.60 -9.25 -16.91
N ALA A 191 -7.70 -8.80 -15.66
CA ALA A 191 -8.24 -9.61 -14.58
C ALA A 191 -9.71 -9.97 -14.83
N ARG A 192 -10.54 -9.02 -15.28
CA ARG A 192 -11.92 -9.29 -15.72
C ARG A 192 -11.98 -10.29 -16.87
N ALA A 193 -11.12 -10.14 -17.88
CA ALA A 193 -11.08 -11.10 -18.99
C ALA A 193 -10.73 -12.53 -18.50
N ALA A 194 -9.79 -12.65 -17.55
CA ALA A 194 -9.42 -13.93 -16.97
C ALA A 194 -10.56 -14.56 -16.14
N GLU A 195 -11.33 -13.75 -15.42
CA GLU A 195 -12.53 -14.18 -14.70
C GLU A 195 -13.59 -14.72 -15.67
N TYR A 196 -13.93 -13.96 -16.71
CA TYR A 196 -14.88 -14.43 -17.74
C TYR A 196 -14.42 -15.72 -18.42
N GLU A 197 -13.11 -15.85 -18.66
CA GLU A 197 -12.54 -17.08 -19.22
C GLU A 197 -12.69 -18.28 -18.28
N GLN A 198 -12.56 -18.09 -16.96
CA GLN A 198 -12.87 -19.15 -15.99
C GLN A 198 -14.36 -19.52 -16.02
N ASP A 199 -15.23 -18.52 -16.01
CA ASP A 199 -16.68 -18.70 -16.07
C ASP A 199 -17.15 -19.44 -17.33
N ILE A 200 -16.49 -19.18 -18.47
CA ILE A 200 -16.70 -19.90 -19.72
C ILE A 200 -16.34 -21.38 -19.55
N ARG A 201 -15.14 -21.67 -19.02
CA ARG A 201 -14.69 -23.06 -18.80
C ARG A 201 -15.62 -23.82 -17.87
N ASP A 202 -16.09 -23.19 -16.81
CA ASP A 202 -17.01 -23.81 -15.85
C ASP A 202 -18.37 -24.09 -16.51
N ALA A 203 -18.89 -23.15 -17.29
CA ALA A 203 -20.13 -23.35 -18.05
C ALA A 203 -20.00 -24.44 -19.13
N GLU A 204 -18.87 -24.50 -19.84
CA GLU A 204 -18.55 -25.54 -20.82
C GLU A 204 -18.43 -26.91 -20.16
N TYR A 205 -17.76 -26.98 -19.00
CA TYR A 205 -17.63 -28.20 -18.22
C TYR A 205 -19.01 -28.74 -17.82
N ARG A 206 -19.89 -27.90 -17.27
CA ARG A 206 -21.25 -28.29 -16.92
C ARG A 206 -22.04 -28.80 -18.13
N LEU A 207 -21.95 -28.09 -19.26
CA LEU A 207 -22.65 -28.48 -20.49
C LEU A 207 -22.21 -29.86 -21.02
N ALA A 208 -20.94 -30.20 -20.83
CA ALA A 208 -20.34 -31.46 -21.28
C ALA A 208 -20.57 -32.63 -20.32
N ASN A 209 -20.62 -32.38 -19.00
CA ASN A 209 -20.58 -33.44 -17.99
C ASN A 209 -21.90 -33.65 -17.22
N GLU A 210 -22.83 -32.68 -17.21
CA GLU A 210 -24.14 -32.87 -16.57
C GLU A 210 -25.10 -33.64 -17.51
N GLU A 211 -25.48 -34.84 -17.10
CA GLU A 211 -26.31 -35.76 -17.90
C GLU A 211 -27.79 -35.33 -17.93
N ASP A 212 -28.32 -34.86 -16.80
CA ASP A 212 -29.76 -34.56 -16.60
C ASP A 212 -30.21 -33.16 -17.08
N LEU A 213 -29.40 -32.48 -17.89
CA LEU A 213 -29.74 -31.17 -18.43
C LEU A 213 -30.84 -31.27 -19.51
N THR A 214 -31.97 -30.61 -19.26
CA THR A 214 -33.03 -30.37 -20.25
C THR A 214 -32.52 -29.52 -21.42
N GLN A 215 -33.21 -29.59 -22.57
CA GLN A 215 -32.86 -28.81 -23.75
C GLN A 215 -32.87 -27.29 -23.51
N GLU A 216 -33.78 -26.81 -22.65
CA GLU A 216 -33.87 -25.41 -22.29
C GLU A 216 -32.69 -24.97 -21.39
N GLN A 217 -32.29 -25.80 -20.43
CA GLN A 217 -31.09 -25.54 -19.63
C GLN A 217 -29.83 -25.53 -20.50
N ARG A 218 -29.70 -26.47 -21.46
CA ARG A 218 -28.58 -26.49 -22.42
C ARG A 218 -28.54 -25.23 -23.29
N ARG A 219 -29.69 -24.73 -23.75
CA ARG A 219 -29.78 -23.44 -24.47
C ARG A 219 -29.31 -22.29 -23.58
N THR A 220 -29.83 -22.22 -22.36
CA THR A 220 -29.46 -21.17 -21.38
C THR A 220 -27.96 -21.12 -21.10
N ILE A 221 -27.31 -22.29 -20.94
CA ILE A 221 -25.86 -22.37 -20.72
C ILE A 221 -25.09 -21.88 -21.96
N ARG A 222 -25.49 -22.28 -23.18
CA ARG A 222 -24.87 -21.79 -24.42
C ARG A 222 -25.00 -20.29 -24.58
N ASP A 223 -26.16 -19.73 -24.26
CA ASP A 223 -26.39 -18.29 -24.31
C ASP A 223 -25.53 -17.54 -23.29
N ARG A 224 -25.35 -18.12 -22.09
CA ARG A 224 -24.41 -17.60 -21.08
C ARG A 224 -22.97 -17.61 -21.60
N ILE A 225 -22.49 -18.72 -22.17
CA ILE A 225 -21.13 -18.82 -22.75
C ILE A 225 -20.93 -17.76 -23.82
N ASN A 226 -21.91 -17.57 -24.72
CA ASN A 226 -21.83 -16.56 -25.77
C ASN A 226 -21.78 -15.12 -25.23
N ARG A 227 -22.51 -14.82 -24.13
CA ARG A 227 -22.41 -13.53 -23.44
C ARG A 227 -21.03 -13.34 -22.83
N LEU A 228 -20.57 -14.29 -22.02
CA LEU A 228 -19.26 -14.26 -21.36
C LEU A 228 -18.12 -14.08 -22.36
N ARG A 229 -18.17 -14.74 -23.52
CA ARG A 229 -17.17 -14.59 -24.58
C ARG A 229 -17.10 -13.14 -25.10
N ARG A 230 -18.25 -12.50 -25.33
CA ARG A 230 -18.30 -11.08 -25.75
C ARG A 230 -17.77 -10.15 -24.66
N ASP A 231 -18.10 -10.42 -23.40
CA ASP A 231 -17.65 -9.60 -22.26
C ASP A 231 -16.13 -9.73 -22.07
N ARG A 232 -15.60 -10.95 -22.18
CA ARG A 232 -14.15 -11.23 -22.22
C ARG A 232 -13.46 -10.49 -23.35
N ASP A 233 -13.99 -10.59 -24.57
CA ASP A 233 -13.38 -9.94 -25.74
C ASP A 233 -13.38 -8.41 -25.56
N THR A 234 -14.47 -7.84 -25.04
CA THR A 234 -14.56 -6.41 -24.68
C THR A 234 -13.50 -6.02 -23.64
N ALA A 235 -13.33 -6.82 -22.59
CA ALA A 235 -12.33 -6.56 -21.55
C ALA A 235 -10.89 -6.67 -22.08
N ASN A 236 -10.63 -7.60 -23.00
CA ASN A 236 -9.34 -7.69 -23.69
C ASN A 236 -9.09 -6.47 -24.59
N ASP A 237 -10.09 -6.04 -25.35
CA ASP A 237 -9.97 -4.86 -26.22
C ASP A 237 -9.68 -3.59 -25.41
N GLN A 238 -10.33 -3.42 -24.26
CA GLN A 238 -10.05 -2.34 -23.32
C GLN A 238 -8.60 -2.37 -22.80
N ALA A 239 -8.10 -3.56 -22.42
CA ALA A 239 -6.71 -3.71 -21.97
C ALA A 239 -5.70 -3.38 -23.08
N ASN A 240 -6.00 -3.80 -24.32
CA ASN A 240 -5.15 -3.59 -25.47
C ASN A 240 -5.14 -2.12 -25.93
N ALA A 241 -6.30 -1.45 -25.88
CA ALA A 241 -6.41 -0.03 -26.21
C ALA A 241 -5.48 0.83 -25.34
N LEU A 242 -5.32 0.47 -24.06
CA LEU A 242 -4.44 1.17 -23.12
C LEU A 242 -2.94 0.95 -23.38
N SER A 243 -2.56 -0.05 -24.19
CA SER A 243 -1.14 -0.39 -24.44
C SER A 243 -0.35 0.76 -25.08
N TYR A 244 -1.00 1.48 -26.01
CA TYR A 244 -0.40 2.65 -26.65
C TYR A 244 -0.16 3.77 -25.63
N ASP A 245 -1.17 4.10 -24.83
CA ASP A 245 -1.09 5.17 -23.82
C ASP A 245 -0.06 4.88 -22.74
N ILE A 246 0.03 3.62 -22.29
CA ILE A 246 1.08 3.18 -21.34
C ILE A 246 2.47 3.42 -21.94
N THR A 247 2.66 3.02 -23.20
CA THR A 247 3.95 3.18 -23.88
C THR A 247 4.32 4.65 -24.03
N ASP A 248 3.36 5.52 -24.35
CA ASP A 248 3.59 6.96 -24.45
C ASP A 248 3.95 7.59 -23.10
N ALA A 249 3.21 7.25 -22.04
CA ALA A 249 3.49 7.69 -20.68
C ALA A 249 4.90 7.24 -20.22
N ASP A 250 5.32 6.02 -20.55
CA ASP A 250 6.65 5.51 -20.22
C ASP A 250 7.78 6.22 -20.95
N ARG A 251 7.55 6.58 -22.22
CA ARG A 251 8.50 7.42 -22.97
C ARG A 251 8.60 8.80 -22.33
N GLU A 252 7.51 9.34 -21.80
CA GLU A 252 7.54 10.61 -21.09
C GLU A 252 8.36 10.55 -19.80
N VAL A 253 8.14 9.54 -18.97
CA VAL A 253 8.97 9.31 -17.77
C VAL A 253 10.44 9.20 -18.15
N SER A 254 10.76 8.42 -19.19
CA SER A 254 12.14 8.23 -19.67
C SER A 254 12.78 9.53 -20.17
N ARG A 255 12.01 10.35 -20.91
CA ARG A 255 12.44 11.65 -21.41
C ARG A 255 12.74 12.62 -20.28
N LEU A 256 11.84 12.69 -19.28
CA LEU A 256 12.03 13.53 -18.11
C LEU A 256 13.24 13.07 -17.28
N ARG A 257 13.43 11.76 -17.12
CA ARG A 257 14.62 11.20 -16.47
C ARG A 257 15.90 11.64 -17.19
N SER A 258 15.96 11.46 -18.51
CA SER A 258 17.12 11.90 -19.32
C SER A 258 17.36 13.41 -19.22
N ARG A 259 16.31 14.23 -19.13
CA ARG A 259 16.42 15.69 -19.00
C ARG A 259 17.04 16.11 -17.65
N PHE A 260 16.66 15.43 -16.57
CA PHE A 260 16.97 15.88 -15.21
C PHE A 260 18.15 15.15 -14.56
N THR A 261 18.55 13.97 -15.05
CA THR A 261 19.74 13.26 -14.57
C THR A 261 21.03 14.10 -14.61
N PRO A 262 21.32 14.92 -15.64
CA PRO A 262 22.52 15.76 -15.65
C PRO A 262 22.53 16.85 -14.56
N VAL A 263 21.36 17.25 -14.07
CA VAL A 263 21.20 18.34 -13.10
C VAL A 263 21.18 17.80 -11.66
N TYR A 264 20.43 16.74 -11.43
CA TYR A 264 20.16 16.22 -10.08
C TYR A 264 20.86 14.88 -9.77
N GLY A 265 21.61 14.33 -10.73
CA GLY A 265 22.26 13.03 -10.60
C GLY A 265 21.29 11.87 -10.85
N ASN A 266 21.70 10.66 -10.43
CA ASN A 266 20.83 9.49 -10.48
C ASN A 266 19.94 9.44 -9.22
N TRP A 267 18.66 9.17 -9.41
CA TRP A 267 17.63 9.16 -8.39
C TRP A 267 16.59 8.06 -8.64
#